data_AF-A0A1N6FEG2-F1
#
_entry.id   AF-A0A1N6FEG2-F1
#
_cell.length_a   1.000
_cell.length_b   1.000
_cell.length_c   1.000
_cell.angle_alpha   90.00
_cell.angle_beta   90.00
_cell.angle_gamma   90.00
#
_symmetry.space_group_name_H-M   'P 1'
#
loop_
_entity.id
_entity.type
_entity.pdbx_description
1 polymer ?
#
loop_
_entity_poly.entity_id
_entity_poly.type
_entity_poly.pdbx_seq_one_letter_code
_entity_poly.pdbx_strand_id
1 'polypeptide(L)'
;MKLNKIHQDLKGLYIGRETDTILGFKFSHEEEAKIYTKILQIGQWYVAPVSFETYDSYAIKLTPNKKLIDSPVYLRSGVDHCLFSNNLDNFLIFRQLKMLKSAKFKKYILDDWQLLEELSLPFREYINSLDSLEFLKEYLQNDDKLKYLENPSEFYTKVYLDFWNYYYNTPQQKEYVQLMNSMIENESYLPDFEINDYGIWKTRAYNAIGQRAYSLIDIETEKKENQFWQSFIQPHGFDAVEFDFGFIPYTTSSSFQLDTIISKFIPELGYFSKMKNHPLYKVGQILSKNKSSYNGDAHIEAAKAIDEELNDPIMAWDALVSAGYWSGVNFGNPNMNAWKAAIDLSEKHGWTEINEVLIDQLEFYNHYKDKF
;
A
#
# COMPACT_ATOMS: atom_id res chain seq x y z
N MET A 1 10.59 8.99 -23.04
CA MET A 1 9.32 8.29 -22.77
C MET A 1 8.84 8.72 -21.38
N LYS A 2 7.56 9.03 -21.22
CA LYS A 2 6.97 9.45 -19.93
C LYS A 2 6.57 8.22 -19.12
N LEU A 3 6.71 8.28 -17.79
CA LEU A 3 6.26 7.20 -16.88
C LEU A 3 4.78 7.33 -16.50
N ASN A 4 4.42 8.51 -16.01
CA ASN A 4 3.07 8.93 -15.69
C ASN A 4 3.09 10.47 -15.52
N LYS A 5 1.91 11.10 -15.49
CA LYS A 5 1.80 12.57 -15.45
C LYS A 5 2.37 13.17 -14.17
N ILE A 6 1.91 12.67 -13.02
CA ILE A 6 2.30 13.20 -11.70
C ILE A 6 3.81 13.20 -11.51
N HIS A 7 4.46 12.09 -11.83
CA HIS A 7 5.91 11.99 -11.70
C HIS A 7 6.65 12.99 -12.62
N GLN A 8 6.22 13.18 -13.86
CA GLN A 8 6.85 14.17 -14.76
C GLN A 8 6.62 15.60 -14.30
N ASP A 9 5.41 15.93 -13.88
CA ASP A 9 5.06 17.28 -13.42
C ASP A 9 5.89 17.62 -12.17
N LEU A 10 5.91 16.73 -11.17
CA LEU A 10 6.72 16.89 -9.96
C LEU A 10 8.22 16.96 -10.27
N LYS A 11 8.73 16.12 -11.17
CA LYS A 11 10.13 16.20 -11.62
C LYS A 11 10.44 17.58 -12.19
N GLY A 12 9.55 18.14 -13.02
CA GLY A 12 9.67 19.48 -13.59
C GLY A 12 9.80 20.59 -12.54
N LEU A 13 9.04 20.52 -11.46
CA LEU A 13 9.07 21.51 -10.37
C LEU A 13 10.42 21.57 -9.64
N TYR A 14 11.16 20.47 -9.64
CA TYR A 14 12.37 20.28 -8.84
C TYR A 14 13.66 20.11 -9.66
N ILE A 15 13.62 20.38 -10.97
CA ILE A 15 14.83 20.36 -11.82
C ILE A 15 15.87 21.34 -11.26
N GLY A 16 17.08 20.84 -11.02
CA GLY A 16 18.20 21.63 -10.52
C GLY A 16 18.12 22.03 -9.04
N ARG A 17 17.15 21.49 -8.27
CA ARG A 17 17.02 21.72 -6.83
C ARG A 17 17.51 20.52 -6.04
N GLU A 18 18.24 20.75 -4.95
CA GLU A 18 18.66 19.71 -4.02
C GLU A 18 17.55 19.46 -2.99
N THR A 19 16.75 18.40 -3.19
CA THR A 19 15.59 18.08 -2.36
C THR A 19 15.81 16.95 -1.37
N ASP A 20 16.85 16.15 -1.56
CA ASP A 20 17.03 14.89 -0.84
C ASP A 20 17.32 15.07 0.65
N THR A 21 18.11 16.08 1.00
CA THR A 21 18.46 16.34 2.40
C THR A 21 17.27 16.88 3.20
N ILE A 22 16.37 17.65 2.57
CA ILE A 22 15.27 18.35 3.27
C ILE A 22 13.93 17.64 3.10
N LEU A 23 13.58 17.29 1.87
CA LEU A 23 12.34 16.57 1.58
C LEU A 23 12.51 15.06 1.73
N GLY A 24 13.75 14.56 1.75
CA GLY A 24 14.01 13.13 1.96
C GLY A 24 13.72 12.25 0.74
N PHE A 25 13.54 12.82 -0.44
CA PHE A 25 13.31 12.07 -1.68
C PHE A 25 13.88 12.80 -2.89
N LYS A 26 14.02 12.05 -3.99
CA LYS A 26 14.41 12.54 -5.30
C LYS A 26 13.31 12.26 -6.31
N PHE A 27 13.07 13.23 -7.20
CA PHE A 27 12.20 13.09 -8.37
C PHE A 27 12.98 12.80 -9.66
N SER A 28 14.31 12.76 -9.58
CA SER A 28 15.17 12.42 -10.71
C SER A 28 16.33 11.57 -10.22
N HIS A 29 16.53 10.43 -10.86
CA HIS A 29 17.64 9.52 -10.61
C HIS A 29 18.33 9.18 -11.94
N GLU A 30 19.66 9.04 -11.97
CA GLU A 30 20.37 8.71 -13.22
C GLU A 30 19.93 7.35 -13.78
N GLU A 31 19.67 6.39 -12.89
CA GLU A 31 19.14 5.07 -13.23
C GLU A 31 17.60 4.98 -13.19
N GLU A 32 16.87 6.10 -13.21
CA GLU A 32 15.41 6.13 -13.06
C GLU A 32 14.70 5.14 -14.01
N ALA A 33 15.09 5.13 -15.29
CA ALA A 33 14.46 4.25 -16.26
C ALA A 33 14.65 2.76 -15.94
N LYS A 34 15.83 2.41 -15.43
CA LYS A 34 16.18 1.05 -14.99
C LYS A 34 15.43 0.68 -13.71
N ILE A 35 15.32 1.59 -12.74
CA ILE A 35 14.58 1.35 -11.49
C ILE A 35 13.09 1.11 -11.79
N TYR A 36 12.48 1.96 -12.63
CA TYR A 36 11.07 1.80 -13.01
C TYR A 36 10.83 0.56 -13.86
N THR A 37 11.72 0.24 -14.80
CA THR A 37 11.61 -0.99 -15.58
C THR A 37 11.62 -2.21 -14.65
N LYS A 38 12.49 -2.23 -13.64
CA LYS A 38 12.52 -3.30 -12.63
C LYS A 38 11.24 -3.37 -11.79
N ILE A 39 10.70 -2.24 -11.36
CA ILE A 39 9.41 -2.16 -10.64
C ILE A 39 8.28 -2.79 -11.48
N LEU A 40 8.15 -2.35 -12.73
CA LEU A 40 7.10 -2.87 -13.62
C LEU A 40 7.37 -4.33 -14.01
N GLN A 41 8.63 -4.73 -14.12
CA GLN A 41 9.03 -6.10 -14.41
C GLN A 41 8.63 -7.06 -13.29
N ILE A 42 8.63 -6.64 -12.02
CA ILE A 42 8.09 -7.46 -10.92
C ILE A 42 6.56 -7.33 -10.77
N GLY A 43 5.85 -6.94 -11.83
CA GLY A 43 4.38 -6.96 -11.86
C GLY A 43 3.69 -5.82 -11.12
N GLN A 44 4.41 -4.77 -10.72
CA GLN A 44 3.88 -3.64 -9.95
C GLN A 44 3.28 -2.52 -10.84
N TRP A 45 2.51 -2.90 -11.86
CA TRP A 45 1.78 -1.96 -12.72
C TRP A 45 0.57 -1.32 -12.02
N TYR A 46 0.15 -1.89 -10.89
CA TYR A 46 -0.99 -1.42 -10.10
C TYR A 46 -0.66 -0.25 -9.16
N VAL A 47 0.55 0.31 -9.26
CA VAL A 47 0.96 1.52 -8.54
C VAL A 47 1.56 2.53 -9.52
N ALA A 48 1.37 3.83 -9.29
CA ALA A 48 2.04 4.90 -10.01
C ALA A 48 3.22 5.42 -9.18
N PRO A 49 4.48 5.13 -9.55
CA PRO A 49 5.61 5.67 -8.80
C PRO A 49 5.66 7.19 -8.91
N VAL A 50 5.98 7.86 -7.81
CA VAL A 50 6.02 9.33 -7.74
C VAL A 50 7.36 9.90 -7.29
N SER A 51 8.10 9.21 -6.41
CA SER A 51 9.41 9.64 -5.94
C SER A 51 10.25 8.46 -5.42
N PHE A 52 11.55 8.70 -5.21
CA PHE A 52 12.50 7.68 -4.73
C PHE A 52 13.26 8.13 -3.49
N GLU A 53 13.56 7.17 -2.61
CA GLU A 53 14.56 7.24 -1.54
C GLU A 53 15.70 6.27 -1.90
N THR A 54 16.91 6.43 -1.33
CA THR A 54 18.16 5.73 -1.73
C THR A 54 18.00 4.30 -2.25
N TYR A 55 17.16 3.47 -1.61
CA TYR A 55 16.85 2.10 -2.04
C TYR A 55 15.34 1.79 -2.14
N ASP A 56 14.48 2.74 -1.78
CA ASP A 56 13.03 2.56 -1.70
C ASP A 56 12.32 3.48 -2.70
N SER A 57 11.03 3.22 -2.97
CA SER A 57 10.23 4.12 -3.79
C SER A 57 8.86 4.36 -3.18
N TYR A 58 8.33 5.55 -3.42
CA TYR A 58 6.97 5.89 -3.08
C TYR A 58 6.10 5.81 -4.33
N ALA A 59 4.91 5.24 -4.17
CA ALA A 59 3.99 5.06 -5.27
C ALA A 59 2.54 5.28 -4.82
N ILE A 60 1.75 5.91 -5.67
CA ILE A 60 0.31 6.04 -5.48
C ILE A 60 -0.34 4.71 -5.84
N LYS A 61 -1.16 4.14 -4.95
CA LYS A 61 -1.97 2.96 -5.28
C LYS A 61 -3.03 3.36 -6.32
N LEU A 62 -3.07 2.66 -7.45
CA LEU A 62 -4.14 2.84 -8.43
C LEU A 62 -5.45 2.30 -7.81
N THR A 63 -6.29 3.23 -7.34
CA THR A 63 -7.49 2.90 -6.55
C THR A 63 -8.74 3.19 -7.37
N PRO A 64 -9.54 2.18 -7.74
CA PRO A 64 -10.79 2.36 -8.45
C PRO A 64 -11.68 3.44 -7.83
N ASN A 65 -12.39 4.20 -8.66
CA ASN A 65 -13.28 5.30 -8.25
C ASN A 65 -12.62 6.45 -7.46
N LYS A 66 -11.29 6.54 -7.42
CA LYS A 66 -10.56 7.67 -6.83
C LYS A 66 -9.66 8.32 -7.87
N LYS A 67 -9.46 9.63 -7.74
CA LYS A 67 -8.37 10.31 -8.45
C LYS A 67 -7.04 9.87 -7.87
N LEU A 68 -5.98 9.97 -8.65
CA LEU A 68 -4.62 9.62 -8.23
C LEU A 68 -4.17 10.48 -7.05
N ILE A 69 -4.45 11.78 -7.07
CA ILE A 69 -4.06 12.69 -5.97
C ILE A 69 -4.74 12.33 -4.64
N ASP A 70 -5.98 11.81 -4.70
CA ASP A 70 -6.79 11.39 -3.55
C ASP A 70 -6.49 9.93 -3.13
N SER A 71 -5.68 9.22 -3.91
CA SER A 71 -5.36 7.82 -3.69
C SER A 71 -4.19 7.66 -2.72
N PRO A 72 -4.17 6.61 -1.88
CA PRO A 72 -3.15 6.47 -0.86
C PRO A 72 -1.76 6.29 -1.46
N VAL A 73 -0.77 6.86 -0.79
CA VAL A 73 0.64 6.67 -1.14
C VAL A 73 1.18 5.53 -0.30
N TYR A 74 1.90 4.64 -0.96
CA TYR A 74 2.55 3.49 -0.38
C TYR A 74 4.06 3.62 -0.49
N LEU A 75 4.75 3.14 0.55
CA LEU A 75 6.19 2.90 0.52
C LEU A 75 6.40 1.47 0.01
N ARG A 76 7.18 1.34 -1.06
CA ARG A 76 7.59 0.04 -1.60
C ARG A 76 8.85 -0.44 -0.88
N SER A 77 8.82 -1.68 -0.39
CA SER A 77 9.97 -2.42 0.13
C SER A 77 10.06 -3.77 -0.59
N GLY A 78 11.00 -3.89 -1.53
CA GLY A 78 11.12 -5.07 -2.38
C GLY A 78 9.91 -5.27 -3.29
N VAL A 79 9.14 -6.33 -3.04
CA VAL A 79 7.93 -6.69 -3.82
C VAL A 79 6.62 -6.25 -3.13
N ASP A 80 6.70 -5.86 -1.86
CA ASP A 80 5.55 -5.47 -1.03
C ASP A 80 5.44 -3.95 -0.88
N HIS A 81 4.25 -3.50 -0.48
CA HIS A 81 3.90 -2.11 -0.27
C HIS A 81 3.24 -1.93 1.09
N CYS A 82 3.63 -0.88 1.81
CA CYS A 82 3.02 -0.50 3.08
C CYS A 82 2.42 0.91 2.98
N LEU A 83 1.21 1.07 3.51
CA LEU A 83 0.51 2.35 3.50
C LEU A 83 1.36 3.40 4.21
N PHE A 84 1.61 4.50 3.50
CA PHE A 84 2.50 5.56 3.95
C PHE A 84 1.74 6.84 4.28
N SER A 85 0.82 7.25 3.42
CA SER A 85 -0.12 8.35 3.65
C SER A 85 -1.47 8.07 2.99
N ASN A 86 -2.53 8.72 3.48
CA ASN A 86 -3.89 8.59 2.94
C ASN A 86 -4.03 9.11 1.52
N ASN A 87 -3.21 10.08 1.11
CA ASN A 87 -3.22 10.68 -0.21
C ASN A 87 -1.88 11.41 -0.48
N LEU A 88 -1.78 12.06 -1.65
CA LEU A 88 -0.59 12.83 -2.01
C LEU A 88 -0.47 14.12 -1.18
N ASP A 89 -1.58 14.65 -0.66
CA ASP A 89 -1.58 15.86 0.15
C ASP A 89 -0.82 15.70 1.46
N ASN A 90 -0.98 14.53 2.07
CA ASN A 90 -0.32 14.23 3.34
C ASN A 90 1.03 13.53 3.15
N PHE A 91 1.41 13.17 1.92
CA PHE A 91 2.67 12.49 1.62
C PHE A 91 3.87 13.21 2.21
N LEU A 92 3.99 14.52 1.95
CA LEU A 92 5.12 15.30 2.42
C LEU A 92 5.18 15.28 3.95
N ILE A 93 4.05 15.38 4.64
CA ILE A 93 4.01 15.42 6.10
C ILE A 93 4.43 14.10 6.72
N PHE A 94 3.88 12.98 6.23
CA PHE A 94 4.32 11.66 6.69
C PHE A 94 5.79 11.41 6.34
N ARG A 95 6.31 12.00 5.25
CA ARG A 95 7.74 11.98 4.93
C ARG A 95 8.58 12.73 5.95
N GLN A 96 8.22 13.96 6.27
CA GLN A 96 8.90 14.74 7.31
C GLN A 96 8.86 14.01 8.66
N LEU A 97 7.72 13.42 9.01
CA LEU A 97 7.57 12.62 10.21
C LEU A 97 8.49 11.38 10.24
N LYS A 98 8.67 10.70 9.09
CA LYS A 98 9.67 9.62 8.95
C LYS A 98 11.09 10.13 9.20
N MET A 99 11.43 11.34 8.71
CA MET A 99 12.77 11.94 8.87
C MET A 99 13.07 12.42 10.29
N LEU A 100 12.06 12.84 11.05
CA LEU A 100 12.19 13.28 12.44
C LEU A 100 12.73 12.20 13.40
N LYS A 101 12.80 10.94 12.98
CA LYS A 101 13.53 9.87 13.68
C LYS A 101 15.03 10.20 13.85
N SER A 102 15.60 11.00 12.94
CA SER A 102 17.01 11.39 13.00
C SER A 102 17.17 12.63 13.86
N ALA A 103 17.92 12.54 14.96
CA ALA A 103 18.22 13.70 15.81
C ALA A 103 18.87 14.85 15.04
N LYS A 104 19.71 14.53 14.04
CA LYS A 104 20.34 15.52 13.14
C LYS A 104 19.28 16.25 12.32
N PHE A 105 18.32 15.53 11.76
CA PHE A 105 17.24 16.13 10.97
C PHE A 105 16.28 16.93 11.85
N LYS A 106 15.93 16.41 13.04
CA LYS A 106 15.12 17.13 14.04
C LYS A 106 15.73 18.47 14.40
N LYS A 107 17.04 18.51 14.68
CA LYS A 107 17.72 19.79 14.96
C LYS A 107 17.68 20.71 13.72
N TYR A 108 17.98 20.15 12.55
CA TYR A 108 18.01 20.90 11.30
C TYR A 108 16.69 21.61 10.99
N ILE A 109 15.56 20.89 11.05
CA ILE A 109 14.24 21.45 10.72
C ILE A 109 13.73 22.43 11.79
N LEU A 110 14.17 22.28 13.05
CA LEU A 110 13.92 23.25 14.12
C LEU A 110 14.74 24.53 13.94
N ASP A 111 15.98 24.41 13.44
CA ASP A 111 16.88 25.53 13.20
C ASP A 111 16.51 26.31 11.91
N ASP A 112 15.96 25.62 10.89
CA ASP A 112 15.66 26.21 9.56
C ASP A 112 14.32 25.70 8.97
N TRP A 113 13.21 26.08 9.62
CA TRP A 113 11.85 25.81 9.12
C TRP A 113 11.59 26.49 7.77
N GLN A 114 12.17 27.68 7.55
CA GLN A 114 11.92 28.46 6.34
C GLN A 114 12.41 27.73 5.08
N LEU A 115 13.55 27.05 5.15
CA LEU A 115 14.00 26.26 4.00
C LEU A 115 13.04 25.11 3.66
N LEU A 116 12.45 24.44 4.65
CA LEU A 116 11.43 23.42 4.38
C LEU A 116 10.19 24.05 3.72
N GLU A 117 9.72 25.19 4.21
CA GLU A 117 8.60 25.93 3.60
C GLU A 117 8.88 26.24 2.12
N GLU A 118 10.06 26.82 1.83
CA GLU A 118 10.47 27.22 0.49
C GLU A 118 10.62 26.02 -0.46
N LEU A 119 11.25 24.92 0.00
CA LEU A 119 11.45 23.72 -0.81
C LEU A 119 10.16 22.91 -0.98
N SER A 120 9.24 22.95 -0.02
CA SER A 120 7.95 22.24 -0.11
C SER A 120 6.90 22.98 -0.92
N LEU A 121 7.01 24.31 -1.05
CA LEU A 121 5.98 25.15 -1.65
C LEU A 121 5.57 24.69 -3.06
N PRO A 122 6.49 24.39 -4.01
CA PRO A 122 6.09 23.93 -5.35
C PRO A 122 5.25 22.65 -5.32
N PHE A 123 5.60 21.68 -4.46
CA PHE A 123 4.81 20.47 -4.28
C PHE A 123 3.42 20.83 -3.77
N ARG A 124 3.33 21.60 -2.67
CA ARG A 124 2.07 22.02 -2.04
C ARG A 124 1.16 22.82 -2.97
N GLU A 125 1.73 23.68 -3.81
CA GLU A 125 0.98 24.39 -4.86
C GLU A 125 0.42 23.43 -5.90
N TYR A 126 1.22 22.45 -6.35
CA TYR A 126 0.82 21.46 -7.34
C TYR A 126 -0.36 20.58 -6.86
N ILE A 127 -0.35 20.18 -5.58
CA ILE A 127 -1.43 19.39 -4.97
C ILE A 127 -2.55 20.24 -4.35
N ASN A 128 -2.44 21.57 -4.37
CA ASN A 128 -3.38 22.50 -3.73
C ASN A 128 -3.58 22.24 -2.21
N SER A 129 -2.48 21.99 -1.48
CA SER A 129 -2.48 21.82 -0.02
C SER A 129 -1.42 22.72 0.62
N LEU A 130 -1.69 24.04 0.61
CA LEU A 130 -0.76 25.05 1.14
C LEU A 130 -0.65 25.00 2.67
N ASP A 131 -1.68 24.57 3.37
CA ASP A 131 -1.74 24.43 4.83
C ASP A 131 -1.14 23.10 5.33
N SER A 132 -0.67 22.21 4.45
CA SER A 132 -0.27 20.86 4.82
C SER A 132 0.78 20.80 5.93
N LEU A 133 1.66 21.81 6.06
CA LEU A 133 2.73 21.82 7.06
C LEU A 133 2.33 22.42 8.41
N GLU A 134 1.16 23.06 8.52
CA GLU A 134 0.77 23.81 9.73
C GLU A 134 0.75 22.93 10.97
N PHE A 135 0.12 21.75 10.89
CA PHE A 135 0.07 20.85 12.04
C PHE A 135 1.46 20.30 12.42
N LEU A 136 2.34 20.06 11.46
CA LEU A 136 3.71 19.66 11.76
C LEU A 136 4.45 20.78 12.51
N LYS A 137 4.26 22.03 12.08
CA LYS A 137 4.83 23.21 12.73
C LYS A 137 4.36 23.35 14.17
N GLU A 138 3.04 23.26 14.38
CA GLU A 138 2.43 23.29 15.72
C GLU A 138 2.96 22.16 16.60
N TYR A 139 3.09 20.95 16.05
CA TYR A 139 3.61 19.79 16.77
C TYR A 139 5.06 19.99 17.22
N LEU A 140 5.89 20.59 16.36
CA LEU A 140 7.31 20.88 16.65
C LEU A 140 7.51 22.06 17.62
N GLN A 141 6.54 22.97 17.72
CA GLN A 141 6.58 24.11 18.66
C GLN A 141 6.01 23.77 20.04
N ASN A 142 5.47 22.56 20.21
CA ASN A 142 4.86 22.12 21.46
C ASN A 142 5.85 21.29 22.29
N ASP A 143 6.36 21.87 23.39
CA ASP A 143 7.32 21.22 24.30
C ASP A 143 6.82 19.87 24.83
N ASP A 144 5.52 19.76 25.10
CA ASP A 144 4.89 18.52 25.56
C ASP A 144 4.85 17.43 24.50
N LYS A 145 4.86 17.80 23.22
CA LYS A 145 4.91 16.86 22.09
C LYS A 145 6.35 16.54 21.70
N LEU A 146 7.27 17.49 21.84
CA LEU A 146 8.69 17.31 21.54
C LEU A 146 9.33 16.16 22.34
N LYS A 147 8.90 15.92 23.59
CA LYS A 147 9.36 14.79 24.40
C LYS A 147 9.10 13.43 23.77
N TYR A 148 8.00 13.28 23.02
CA TYR A 148 7.71 12.02 22.30
C TYR A 148 8.64 11.82 21.10
N LEU A 149 9.16 12.90 20.54
CA LEU A 149 10.18 12.87 19.47
C LEU A 149 11.61 12.69 20.01
N GLU A 150 11.82 12.71 21.33
CA GLU A 150 13.14 12.45 21.94
C GLU A 150 13.40 10.95 22.14
N ASN A 151 12.35 10.15 22.34
CA ASN A 151 12.43 8.68 22.35
C ASN A 151 11.52 8.06 21.28
N PRO A 152 11.87 8.22 19.98
CA PRO A 152 11.01 7.81 18.89
C PRO A 152 10.75 6.30 18.86
N SER A 153 11.63 5.46 19.43
CA SER A 153 11.39 4.01 19.53
C SER A 153 10.22 3.64 20.45
N GLU A 154 9.96 4.44 21.49
CA GLU A 154 8.91 4.16 22.47
C GLU A 154 7.56 4.78 22.05
N PHE A 155 7.59 5.97 21.45
CA PHE A 155 6.38 6.74 21.15
C PHE A 155 5.98 6.75 19.67
N TYR A 156 6.66 5.98 18.80
CA TYR A 156 6.47 6.06 17.35
C TYR A 156 5.02 5.92 16.92
N THR A 157 4.36 4.87 17.43
CA THR A 157 2.96 4.56 17.16
C THR A 157 2.03 5.69 17.61
N LYS A 158 2.30 6.29 18.77
CA LYS A 158 1.50 7.40 19.30
C LYS A 158 1.64 8.66 18.45
N VAL A 159 2.87 9.02 18.07
CA VAL A 159 3.11 10.20 17.23
C VAL A 159 2.45 10.02 15.86
N TYR A 160 2.62 8.87 15.20
CA TYR A 160 1.95 8.62 13.93
C TYR A 160 0.43 8.64 14.05
N LEU A 161 -0.12 8.10 15.13
CA LEU A 161 -1.55 8.13 15.39
C LEU A 161 -2.09 9.56 15.57
N ASP A 162 -1.36 10.46 16.25
CA ASP A 162 -1.72 11.88 16.33
C ASP A 162 -1.86 12.49 14.92
N PHE A 163 -0.91 12.22 14.02
CA PHE A 163 -0.93 12.71 12.64
C PHE A 163 -2.05 12.08 11.80
N TRP A 164 -2.24 10.76 11.90
CA TRP A 164 -3.36 10.09 11.22
C TRP A 164 -4.72 10.60 11.68
N ASN A 165 -4.88 10.85 12.99
CA ASN A 165 -6.13 11.39 13.54
C ASN A 165 -6.37 12.84 13.12
N TYR A 166 -5.31 13.61 12.84
CA TYR A 166 -5.45 14.96 12.30
C TYR A 166 -5.82 14.93 10.81
N TYR A 167 -5.04 14.24 9.98
CA TYR A 167 -5.17 14.28 8.52
C TYR A 167 -6.23 13.32 7.94
N TYR A 168 -6.63 12.29 8.68
CA TYR A 168 -7.59 11.30 8.23
C TYR A 168 -8.64 11.00 9.31
N ASN A 169 -9.27 12.04 9.85
CA ASN A 169 -10.30 11.96 10.90
C ASN A 169 -11.66 11.44 10.37
N THR A 170 -11.70 10.20 9.89
CA THR A 170 -12.89 9.56 9.33
C THR A 170 -13.49 8.54 10.31
N PRO A 171 -14.77 8.16 10.18
CA PRO A 171 -15.33 7.02 10.91
C PRO A 171 -14.50 5.75 10.72
N GLN A 172 -14.08 5.48 9.49
CA GLN A 172 -13.25 4.32 9.12
C GLN A 172 -11.90 4.29 9.85
N GLN A 173 -11.25 5.45 10.00
CA GLN A 173 -10.03 5.59 10.82
C GLN A 173 -10.30 5.19 12.27
N LYS A 174 -11.39 5.70 12.86
CA LYS A 174 -11.70 5.44 14.27
C LYS A 174 -11.98 3.96 14.53
N GLU A 175 -12.72 3.32 13.63
CA GLU A 175 -12.99 1.88 13.68
C GLU A 175 -11.70 1.06 13.55
N TYR A 176 -10.83 1.42 12.61
CA TYR A 176 -9.51 0.78 12.48
C TYR A 176 -8.66 0.97 13.74
N VAL A 177 -8.60 2.18 14.29
CA VAL A 177 -7.83 2.46 15.52
C VAL A 177 -8.37 1.65 16.70
N GLN A 178 -9.68 1.57 16.86
CA GLN A 178 -10.32 0.76 17.91
C GLN A 178 -10.01 -0.73 17.75
N LEU A 179 -10.07 -1.26 16.52
CA LEU A 179 -9.72 -2.64 16.23
C LEU A 179 -8.27 -2.95 16.65
N MET A 180 -7.32 -2.12 16.21
CA MET A 180 -5.90 -2.33 16.49
C MET A 180 -5.58 -2.18 17.98
N ASN A 181 -6.13 -1.17 18.65
CA ASN A 181 -5.99 -1.03 20.11
C ASN A 181 -6.55 -2.24 20.86
N SER A 182 -7.72 -2.75 20.47
CA SER A 182 -8.31 -3.95 21.09
C SER A 182 -7.40 -5.17 20.94
N MET A 183 -6.76 -5.33 19.77
CA MET A 183 -5.78 -6.39 19.52
C MET A 183 -4.46 -6.20 20.31
N ILE A 184 -4.01 -4.96 20.52
CA ILE A 184 -2.81 -4.65 21.30
C ILE A 184 -3.06 -4.90 22.79
N GLU A 185 -4.19 -4.45 23.31
CA GLU A 185 -4.54 -4.56 24.73
C GLU A 185 -4.83 -6.01 25.16
N ASN A 186 -5.32 -6.84 24.25
CA ASN A 186 -5.67 -8.23 24.53
C ASN A 186 -5.18 -9.16 23.42
N GLU A 187 -4.14 -9.93 23.71
CA GLU A 187 -3.60 -10.90 22.75
C GLU A 187 -4.57 -12.02 22.37
N SER A 188 -5.60 -12.25 23.18
CA SER A 188 -6.66 -13.24 22.93
C SER A 188 -7.87 -12.65 22.19
N TYR A 189 -7.88 -11.35 21.90
CA TYR A 189 -9.00 -10.70 21.23
C TYR A 189 -9.06 -11.10 19.76
N LEU A 190 -10.17 -11.73 19.36
CA LEU A 190 -10.55 -11.94 17.97
C LEU A 190 -11.88 -11.21 17.76
N PRO A 191 -11.97 -10.23 16.84
CA PRO A 191 -13.25 -9.60 16.57
C PRO A 191 -14.25 -10.60 16.01
N ASP A 192 -15.51 -10.45 16.40
CA ASP A 192 -16.62 -11.09 15.71
C ASP A 192 -16.59 -10.70 14.24
N PHE A 193 -16.97 -11.64 13.38
CA PHE A 193 -16.87 -11.42 11.95
C PHE A 193 -18.00 -10.51 11.45
N GLU A 194 -17.65 -9.27 11.15
CA GLU A 194 -18.48 -8.33 10.41
C GLU A 194 -17.67 -7.72 9.26
N ILE A 195 -18.29 -7.58 8.09
CA ILE A 195 -17.66 -6.90 6.96
C ILE A 195 -17.78 -5.40 7.21
N ASN A 196 -16.68 -4.79 7.64
CA ASN A 196 -16.58 -3.36 7.90
C ASN A 196 -15.81 -2.65 6.79
N ASP A 197 -16.25 -1.44 6.45
CA ASP A 197 -15.48 -0.55 5.59
C ASP A 197 -14.41 0.18 6.41
N TYR A 198 -13.18 -0.32 6.41
CA TYR A 198 -12.05 0.37 7.04
C TYR A 198 -11.42 1.43 6.11
N GLY A 199 -12.05 1.80 5.00
CA GLY A 199 -11.55 2.78 4.05
C GLY A 199 -10.16 2.40 3.52
N ILE A 200 -9.20 3.32 3.59
CA ILE A 200 -7.82 3.07 3.16
C ILE A 200 -7.11 1.98 3.98
N TRP A 201 -7.62 1.65 5.17
CA TRP A 201 -7.06 0.63 6.06
C TRP A 201 -7.59 -0.77 5.80
N LYS A 202 -8.55 -0.94 4.88
CA LYS A 202 -9.24 -2.22 4.61
C LYS A 202 -8.29 -3.41 4.52
N THR A 203 -7.28 -3.31 3.66
CA THR A 203 -6.30 -4.39 3.47
C THR A 203 -5.55 -4.70 4.76
N ARG A 204 -5.02 -3.67 5.44
CA ARG A 204 -4.28 -3.83 6.70
C ARG A 204 -5.15 -4.41 7.82
N ALA A 205 -6.38 -3.92 7.95
CA ALA A 205 -7.33 -4.39 8.96
C ALA A 205 -7.66 -5.86 8.77
N TYR A 206 -8.01 -6.29 7.54
CA TYR A 206 -8.31 -7.69 7.28
C TYR A 206 -7.10 -8.60 7.40
N ASN A 207 -5.91 -8.14 7.00
CA ASN A 207 -4.66 -8.87 7.24
C ASN A 207 -4.37 -9.02 8.75
N ALA A 208 -4.54 -7.96 9.54
CA ALA A 208 -4.42 -8.01 10.99
C ALA A 208 -5.44 -8.97 11.65
N ILE A 209 -6.68 -8.99 11.17
CA ILE A 209 -7.72 -9.92 11.61
C ILE A 209 -7.36 -11.36 11.25
N GLY A 210 -6.92 -11.61 10.02
CA GLY A 210 -6.48 -12.93 9.55
C GLY A 210 -5.27 -13.44 10.33
N GLN A 211 -4.30 -12.57 10.60
CA GLN A 211 -3.17 -12.85 11.48
C GLN A 211 -3.63 -13.26 12.87
N ARG A 212 -4.50 -12.44 13.49
CA ARG A 212 -4.99 -12.69 14.85
C ARG A 212 -5.73 -14.02 14.94
N ALA A 213 -6.55 -14.32 13.93
CA ALA A 213 -7.22 -15.62 13.84
C ALA A 213 -6.23 -16.79 13.78
N TYR A 214 -5.08 -16.60 13.12
CA TYR A 214 -4.04 -17.61 13.06
C TYR A 214 -3.32 -17.82 14.40
N SER A 215 -2.97 -16.74 15.10
CA SER A 215 -2.21 -16.84 16.37
C SER A 215 -2.99 -17.52 17.50
N LEU A 216 -4.32 -17.54 17.42
CA LEU A 216 -5.19 -18.07 18.48
C LEU A 216 -5.48 -19.55 18.27
N ILE A 217 -4.70 -20.46 18.86
CA ILE A 217 -4.79 -21.91 18.60
C ILE A 217 -6.12 -22.52 19.12
N ASP A 218 -6.66 -22.02 20.24
CA ASP A 218 -7.78 -22.66 20.98
C ASP A 218 -9.19 -22.36 20.44
N ILE A 219 -9.31 -21.45 19.46
CA ILE A 219 -10.62 -21.12 18.88
C ILE A 219 -10.98 -22.14 17.78
N GLU A 220 -12.23 -22.62 17.80
CA GLU A 220 -12.77 -23.57 16.81
C GLU A 220 -12.51 -23.11 15.36
N THR A 221 -12.20 -24.07 14.50
CA THR A 221 -11.80 -23.83 13.10
C THR A 221 -12.87 -23.06 12.31
N GLU A 222 -14.15 -23.43 12.44
CA GLU A 222 -15.26 -22.77 11.72
C GLU A 222 -15.41 -21.28 12.08
N LYS A 223 -14.98 -20.87 13.28
CA LYS A 223 -15.08 -19.49 13.77
C LYS A 223 -14.04 -18.55 13.15
N LYS A 224 -13.06 -19.09 12.42
CA LYS A 224 -11.94 -18.35 11.81
C LYS A 224 -11.99 -18.30 10.29
N GLU A 225 -12.84 -19.11 9.65
CA GLU A 225 -12.87 -19.23 8.19
C GLU A 225 -13.13 -17.88 7.53
N ASN A 226 -14.04 -17.09 8.08
CA ASN A 226 -14.38 -15.79 7.51
C ASN A 226 -13.23 -14.79 7.64
N GLN A 227 -12.50 -14.81 8.76
CA GLN A 227 -11.33 -13.96 9.00
C GLN A 227 -10.19 -14.30 8.03
N PHE A 228 -9.88 -15.59 7.87
CA PHE A 228 -8.90 -16.05 6.89
C PHE A 228 -9.34 -15.73 5.46
N TRP A 229 -10.62 -15.91 5.15
CA TRP A 229 -11.15 -15.64 3.82
C TRP A 229 -11.07 -14.17 3.47
N GLN A 230 -11.48 -13.27 4.37
CA GLN A 230 -11.39 -11.83 4.11
C GLN A 230 -9.95 -11.36 3.94
N SER A 231 -8.99 -11.89 4.72
CA SER A 231 -7.58 -11.60 4.49
C SER A 231 -7.09 -12.12 3.14
N PHE A 232 -7.49 -13.34 2.74
CA PHE A 232 -7.10 -13.95 1.47
C PHE A 232 -7.59 -13.17 0.23
N ILE A 233 -8.79 -12.60 0.27
CA ILE A 233 -9.34 -11.88 -0.89
C ILE A 233 -8.86 -10.42 -0.99
N GLN A 234 -8.01 -9.96 -0.06
CA GLN A 234 -7.37 -8.66 -0.19
C GLN A 234 -6.33 -8.66 -1.33
N PRO A 235 -6.01 -7.49 -1.92
CA PRO A 235 -4.94 -7.40 -2.91
C PRO A 235 -3.59 -7.79 -2.27
N HIS A 236 -2.96 -8.83 -2.81
CA HIS A 236 -1.69 -9.34 -2.30
C HIS A 236 -0.54 -8.36 -2.56
N GLY A 237 0.45 -8.35 -1.66
CA GLY A 237 1.59 -7.41 -1.71
C GLY A 237 1.29 -6.02 -1.16
N PHE A 238 0.13 -5.80 -0.54
CA PHE A 238 -0.23 -4.57 0.17
C PHE A 238 -0.47 -4.84 1.65
N ASP A 239 0.09 -3.99 2.51
CA ASP A 239 -0.11 -3.99 3.96
C ASP A 239 -0.09 -5.40 4.57
N ALA A 240 0.88 -6.22 4.15
CA ALA A 240 1.16 -7.47 4.81
C ALA A 240 1.53 -7.14 6.26
N VAL A 241 0.73 -7.62 7.21
CA VAL A 241 1.04 -7.48 8.64
C VAL A 241 1.95 -8.67 8.99
N GLU A 242 2.84 -8.54 9.98
CA GLU A 242 3.59 -9.72 10.47
C GLU A 242 3.36 -9.95 11.97
N PHE A 243 3.67 -8.99 12.85
CA PHE A 243 3.40 -9.07 14.31
C PHE A 243 3.20 -7.72 15.01
N ASP A 244 3.11 -6.62 14.28
CA ASP A 244 3.03 -5.30 14.89
C ASP A 244 1.76 -4.55 14.44
N PHE A 245 0.83 -4.41 15.39
CA PHE A 245 -0.45 -3.74 15.23
C PHE A 245 -0.33 -2.19 15.31
N GLY A 246 0.90 -1.64 15.35
CA GLY A 246 1.13 -0.19 15.35
C GLY A 246 0.59 0.55 14.13
N PHE A 247 0.61 1.89 14.19
CA PHE A 247 0.10 2.82 13.16
C PHE A 247 1.21 3.35 12.23
N ILE A 248 2.34 2.64 12.20
CA ILE A 248 3.58 3.08 11.58
C ILE A 248 3.71 2.44 10.19
N PRO A 249 4.37 3.11 9.23
CA PRO A 249 4.73 2.50 7.97
C PRO A 249 5.82 1.44 8.23
N TYR A 250 5.49 0.16 8.06
CA TYR A 250 6.48 -0.92 8.14
C TYR A 250 7.39 -0.90 6.92
N THR A 251 8.62 -1.35 7.13
CA THR A 251 9.64 -1.46 6.08
C THR A 251 10.12 -2.89 5.89
N THR A 252 9.72 -3.81 6.77
CA THR A 252 10.11 -5.21 6.70
C THR A 252 9.13 -5.98 5.82
N SER A 253 9.65 -6.57 4.75
CA SER A 253 8.93 -7.51 3.90
C SER A 253 8.76 -8.83 4.64
N SER A 254 7.52 -9.26 4.89
CA SER A 254 7.27 -10.64 5.29
C SER A 254 5.92 -11.13 4.82
N SER A 255 5.96 -12.11 3.93
CA SER A 255 4.84 -12.82 3.32
C SER A 255 4.33 -13.99 4.18
N PHE A 256 4.79 -14.14 5.43
CA PHE A 256 4.59 -15.37 6.22
C PHE A 256 3.10 -15.70 6.50
N GLN A 257 2.24 -14.68 6.58
CA GLN A 257 0.83 -14.86 6.89
C GLN A 257 0.02 -15.44 5.73
N LEU A 258 0.31 -14.99 4.50
CA LEU A 258 -0.42 -15.45 3.33
C LEU A 258 -0.19 -16.95 3.10
N ASP A 259 1.01 -17.44 3.35
CA ASP A 259 1.36 -18.87 3.26
C ASP A 259 0.53 -19.73 4.21
N THR A 260 0.34 -19.21 5.41
CA THR A 260 -0.46 -19.87 6.44
C THR A 260 -1.92 -19.97 6.02
N ILE A 261 -2.50 -18.89 5.50
CA ILE A 261 -3.89 -18.88 5.01
C ILE A 261 -4.03 -19.79 3.78
N ILE A 262 -3.08 -19.74 2.85
CA ILE A 262 -3.02 -20.61 1.67
C ILE A 262 -3.02 -22.08 2.09
N SER A 263 -2.27 -22.46 3.13
CA SER A 263 -2.24 -23.85 3.62
C SER A 263 -3.61 -24.38 4.04
N LYS A 264 -4.57 -23.51 4.37
CA LYS A 264 -5.93 -23.90 4.75
C LYS A 264 -6.79 -24.34 3.57
N PHE A 265 -6.41 -24.03 2.33
CA PHE A 265 -7.12 -24.51 1.14
C PHE A 265 -6.85 -25.99 0.79
N ILE A 266 -6.12 -26.72 1.65
CA ILE A 266 -5.95 -28.19 1.53
C ILE A 266 -7.31 -28.84 1.80
N PRO A 267 -7.91 -29.59 0.82
CA PRO A 267 -9.26 -30.14 0.94
C PRO A 267 -9.50 -30.98 2.20
N GLU A 268 -8.48 -31.73 2.64
CA GLU A 268 -8.50 -32.60 3.81
C GLU A 268 -8.69 -31.83 5.12
N LEU A 269 -8.34 -30.54 5.16
CA LEU A 269 -8.52 -29.70 6.34
C LEU A 269 -9.96 -29.18 6.48
N GLY A 270 -10.78 -29.28 5.43
CA GLY A 270 -12.20 -28.91 5.46
C GLY A 270 -12.50 -27.40 5.53
N TYR A 271 -11.49 -26.53 5.47
CA TYR A 271 -11.68 -25.08 5.55
C TYR A 271 -12.39 -24.52 4.31
N PHE A 272 -13.01 -23.35 4.50
CA PHE A 272 -13.64 -22.53 3.46
C PHE A 272 -14.77 -23.27 2.74
N SER A 273 -15.41 -24.21 3.41
CA SER A 273 -16.52 -25.00 2.85
C SER A 273 -17.65 -24.12 2.31
N LYS A 274 -17.93 -23.00 2.99
CA LYS A 274 -18.92 -21.98 2.61
C LYS A 274 -18.51 -21.13 1.41
N MET A 275 -17.21 -21.05 1.10
CA MET A 275 -16.66 -20.19 0.05
C MET A 275 -16.40 -20.92 -1.26
N LYS A 276 -16.73 -22.23 -1.36
CA LYS A 276 -16.45 -23.09 -2.52
C LYS A 276 -16.95 -22.55 -3.86
N ASN A 277 -18.05 -21.80 -3.84
CA ASN A 277 -18.66 -21.23 -5.04
C ASN A 277 -18.09 -19.86 -5.41
N HIS A 278 -17.24 -19.26 -4.56
CA HIS A 278 -16.64 -17.98 -4.86
C HIS A 278 -15.55 -18.14 -5.93
N PRO A 279 -15.44 -17.26 -6.95
CA PRO A 279 -14.44 -17.39 -8.02
C PRO A 279 -12.99 -17.52 -7.52
N LEU A 280 -12.63 -16.79 -6.47
CA LEU A 280 -11.30 -16.88 -5.82
C LEU A 280 -11.03 -18.19 -5.06
N TYR A 281 -12.01 -19.07 -4.83
CA TYR A 281 -11.76 -20.32 -4.10
C TYR A 281 -10.76 -21.22 -4.83
N LYS A 282 -10.90 -21.34 -6.17
CA LYS A 282 -10.00 -22.11 -7.02
C LYS A 282 -8.56 -21.61 -6.95
N VAL A 283 -8.37 -20.30 -6.79
CA VAL A 283 -7.06 -19.68 -6.62
C VAL A 283 -6.37 -20.24 -5.37
N GLY A 284 -7.06 -20.23 -4.23
CA GLY A 284 -6.52 -20.76 -2.98
C GLY A 284 -6.13 -22.24 -3.09
N GLN A 285 -6.94 -23.04 -3.80
CA GLN A 285 -6.63 -24.46 -4.06
C GLN A 285 -5.40 -24.67 -4.94
N ILE A 286 -5.10 -23.77 -5.87
CA ILE A 286 -3.92 -23.86 -6.73
C ILE A 286 -2.68 -23.44 -5.94
N LEU A 287 -2.78 -22.32 -5.20
CA LEU A 287 -1.72 -21.82 -4.34
C LEU A 287 -1.31 -22.84 -3.28
N SER A 288 -2.27 -23.54 -2.68
CA SER A 288 -1.99 -24.56 -1.64
C SER A 288 -1.23 -25.78 -2.17
N LYS A 289 -1.38 -26.07 -3.47
CA LYS A 289 -0.67 -27.19 -4.12
C LYS A 289 0.74 -26.80 -4.57
N ASN A 290 0.89 -25.64 -5.22
CA ASN A 290 2.18 -25.22 -5.75
C ASN A 290 2.28 -23.69 -5.91
N LYS A 291 2.45 -23.01 -4.78
CA LYS A 291 2.61 -21.56 -4.68
C LYS A 291 3.75 -21.01 -5.53
N SER A 292 4.92 -21.65 -5.55
CA SER A 292 6.14 -21.13 -6.19
C SER A 292 6.13 -21.15 -7.72
N SER A 293 5.21 -21.91 -8.32
CA SER A 293 5.00 -21.94 -9.78
C SER A 293 3.73 -21.21 -10.22
N TYR A 294 3.06 -20.52 -9.30
CA TYR A 294 1.79 -19.86 -9.59
C TYR A 294 2.01 -18.48 -10.21
N ASN A 295 1.44 -18.23 -11.39
CA ASN A 295 1.66 -17.01 -12.17
C ASN A 295 0.49 -16.00 -12.13
N GLY A 296 -0.56 -16.29 -11.36
CA GLY A 296 -1.74 -15.41 -11.28
C GLY A 296 -2.87 -15.72 -12.26
N ASP A 297 -2.76 -16.69 -13.17
CA ASP A 297 -3.79 -16.89 -14.21
C ASP A 297 -5.19 -17.19 -13.64
N ALA A 298 -5.27 -17.98 -12.56
CA ALA A 298 -6.55 -18.25 -11.91
C ALA A 298 -7.16 -17.00 -11.23
N HIS A 299 -6.35 -16.00 -10.84
CA HIS A 299 -6.89 -14.71 -10.39
C HIS A 299 -7.47 -13.91 -11.55
N ILE A 300 -6.90 -14.00 -12.76
CA ILE A 300 -7.45 -13.36 -13.97
C ILE A 300 -8.81 -13.97 -14.31
N GLU A 301 -8.92 -15.31 -14.30
CA GLU A 301 -10.19 -16.02 -14.46
C GLU A 301 -11.22 -15.57 -13.41
N ALA A 302 -10.80 -15.51 -12.14
CA ALA A 302 -11.67 -15.10 -11.04
C ALA A 302 -12.11 -13.64 -11.18
N ALA A 303 -11.20 -12.72 -11.55
CA ALA A 303 -11.50 -11.31 -11.74
C ALA A 303 -12.61 -11.11 -12.78
N LYS A 304 -12.54 -11.84 -13.90
CA LYS A 304 -13.59 -11.81 -14.93
C LYS A 304 -14.95 -12.25 -14.38
N ALA A 305 -15.00 -13.38 -13.67
CA ALA A 305 -16.25 -13.87 -13.09
C ALA A 305 -16.79 -12.93 -12.00
N ILE A 306 -15.91 -12.34 -11.18
CA ILE A 306 -16.29 -11.36 -10.17
C ILE A 306 -16.91 -10.10 -10.82
N ASP A 307 -16.29 -9.59 -11.90
CA ASP A 307 -16.80 -8.43 -12.63
C ASP A 307 -18.13 -8.73 -13.36
N GLU A 308 -18.21 -9.85 -14.09
CA GLU A 308 -19.34 -10.16 -14.97
C GLU A 308 -20.52 -10.83 -14.26
N GLU A 309 -20.26 -11.73 -13.30
CA GLU A 309 -21.29 -12.54 -12.65
C GLU A 309 -21.69 -12.00 -11.28
N LEU A 310 -20.73 -11.45 -10.52
CA LEU A 310 -20.99 -10.88 -9.19
C LEU A 310 -21.18 -9.35 -9.21
N ASN A 311 -20.87 -8.69 -10.33
CA ASN A 311 -20.96 -7.24 -10.50
C ASN A 311 -20.16 -6.47 -9.42
N ASP A 312 -18.98 -6.98 -9.06
CA ASP A 312 -18.06 -6.35 -8.11
C ASP A 312 -16.74 -5.97 -8.79
N PRO A 313 -16.70 -4.86 -9.55
CA PRO A 313 -15.51 -4.48 -10.29
C PRO A 313 -14.31 -4.14 -9.40
N ILE A 314 -14.55 -3.76 -8.14
CA ILE A 314 -13.50 -3.41 -7.19
C ILE A 314 -12.77 -4.67 -6.72
N MET A 315 -13.51 -5.73 -6.39
CA MET A 315 -12.90 -7.02 -6.07
C MET A 315 -12.25 -7.65 -7.30
N ALA A 316 -12.80 -7.45 -8.50
CA ALA A 316 -12.15 -7.88 -9.74
C ALA A 316 -10.79 -7.18 -9.94
N TRP A 317 -10.72 -5.88 -9.66
CA TRP A 317 -9.47 -5.12 -9.67
C TRP A 317 -8.45 -5.70 -8.66
N ASP A 318 -8.86 -5.92 -7.41
CA ASP A 318 -7.99 -6.48 -6.37
C ASP A 318 -7.48 -7.89 -6.75
N ALA A 319 -8.30 -8.70 -7.42
CA ALA A 319 -7.87 -9.99 -7.96
C ALA A 319 -6.80 -9.84 -9.05
N LEU A 320 -6.94 -8.86 -9.97
CA LEU A 320 -5.92 -8.60 -11.00
C LEU A 320 -4.60 -8.09 -10.39
N VAL A 321 -4.67 -7.25 -9.35
CA VAL A 321 -3.50 -6.83 -8.57
C VAL A 321 -2.76 -8.05 -8.01
N SER A 322 -3.49 -8.97 -7.38
CA SER A 322 -2.94 -10.23 -6.87
C SER A 322 -2.36 -11.11 -7.97
N ALA A 323 -2.93 -11.11 -9.18
CA ALA A 323 -2.36 -11.81 -10.33
C ALA A 323 -0.98 -11.24 -10.71
N GLY A 324 -0.87 -9.89 -10.76
CA GLY A 324 0.39 -9.19 -11.01
C GLY A 324 1.45 -9.49 -9.95
N TYR A 325 1.06 -9.46 -8.67
CA TYR A 325 1.92 -9.78 -7.53
C TYR A 325 2.53 -11.17 -7.65
N TRP A 326 1.72 -12.22 -7.82
CA TRP A 326 2.22 -13.61 -7.88
C TRP A 326 3.17 -13.87 -9.05
N SER A 327 2.89 -13.28 -10.21
CA SER A 327 3.81 -13.35 -11.35
C SER A 327 5.15 -12.69 -11.04
N GLY A 328 5.11 -11.50 -10.43
CA GLY A 328 6.29 -10.76 -10.03
C GLY A 328 7.15 -11.51 -9.03
N VAL A 329 6.54 -11.99 -7.95
CA VAL A 329 7.22 -12.71 -6.86
C VAL A 329 7.85 -14.00 -7.33
N ASN A 330 7.14 -14.80 -8.13
CA ASN A 330 7.60 -16.14 -8.51
C ASN A 330 8.51 -16.15 -9.75
N PHE A 331 8.30 -15.24 -10.70
CA PHE A 331 8.98 -15.28 -12.00
C PHE A 331 9.81 -14.04 -12.31
N GLY A 332 9.72 -12.98 -11.51
CA GLY A 332 10.39 -11.72 -11.78
C GLY A 332 9.98 -11.11 -13.13
N ASN A 333 8.74 -11.35 -13.56
CA ASN A 333 8.18 -10.85 -14.82
C ASN A 333 6.70 -10.47 -14.64
N PRO A 334 6.20 -9.45 -15.37
CA PRO A 334 4.82 -9.03 -15.22
C PRO A 334 3.89 -10.02 -15.94
N ASN A 335 2.72 -10.30 -15.33
CA ASN A 335 1.67 -11.01 -16.04
C ASN A 335 1.00 -10.05 -17.03
N MET A 336 1.39 -10.14 -18.30
CA MET A 336 0.89 -9.27 -19.36
C MET A 336 -0.62 -9.42 -19.60
N ASN A 337 -1.20 -10.59 -19.30
CA ASN A 337 -2.63 -10.80 -19.43
C ASN A 337 -3.38 -10.08 -18.30
N ALA A 338 -2.85 -10.13 -17.07
CA ALA A 338 -3.42 -9.39 -15.94
C ALA A 338 -3.38 -7.87 -16.19
N TRP A 339 -2.25 -7.37 -16.70
CA TRP A 339 -2.10 -5.94 -17.00
C TRP A 339 -3.07 -5.48 -18.09
N LYS A 340 -3.22 -6.24 -19.18
CA LYS A 340 -4.23 -5.95 -20.23
C LYS A 340 -5.65 -6.01 -19.68
N ALA A 341 -5.98 -7.03 -18.90
CA ALA A 341 -7.30 -7.14 -18.26
C ALA A 341 -7.58 -5.95 -17.32
N ALA A 342 -6.55 -5.41 -16.66
CA ALA A 342 -6.69 -4.22 -15.82
C ALA A 342 -6.95 -2.94 -16.64
N ILE A 343 -6.30 -2.80 -17.80
CA ILE A 343 -6.59 -1.74 -18.77
C ILE A 343 -8.05 -1.85 -19.24
N ASP A 344 -8.46 -3.02 -19.71
CA ASP A 344 -9.83 -3.25 -20.21
C ASP A 344 -10.88 -3.01 -19.11
N LEU A 345 -10.63 -3.47 -17.87
CA LEU A 345 -11.52 -3.25 -16.73
C LEU A 345 -11.63 -1.76 -16.39
N SER A 346 -10.49 -1.05 -16.36
CA SER A 346 -10.48 0.40 -16.07
C SER A 346 -11.21 1.21 -17.14
N GLU A 347 -11.12 0.83 -18.41
CA GLU A 347 -11.87 1.46 -19.50
C GLU A 347 -13.37 1.16 -19.36
N LYS A 348 -13.74 -0.11 -19.16
CA LYS A 348 -15.14 -0.56 -19.01
C LYS A 348 -15.89 0.21 -17.91
N HIS A 349 -15.22 0.49 -16.79
CA HIS A 349 -15.82 1.15 -15.62
C HIS A 349 -15.51 2.64 -15.52
N GLY A 350 -14.89 3.24 -16.54
CA GLY A 350 -14.64 4.68 -16.62
C GLY A 350 -13.57 5.21 -15.65
N TRP A 351 -12.66 4.36 -15.16
CA TRP A 351 -11.54 4.74 -14.30
C TRP A 351 -10.40 5.35 -15.14
N THR A 352 -10.68 6.53 -15.70
CA THR A 352 -9.85 7.17 -16.73
C THR A 352 -8.41 7.39 -16.29
N GLU A 353 -8.16 7.95 -15.09
CA GLU A 353 -6.79 8.19 -14.62
C GLU A 353 -5.99 6.89 -14.41
N ILE A 354 -6.64 5.81 -13.98
CA ILE A 354 -6.00 4.49 -13.86
C ILE A 354 -5.64 3.97 -15.25
N ASN A 355 -6.59 4.02 -16.19
CA ASN A 355 -6.39 3.57 -17.55
C ASN A 355 -5.20 4.27 -18.22
N GLU A 356 -5.14 5.60 -18.11
CA GLU A 356 -4.04 6.41 -18.63
C GLU A 356 -2.69 6.02 -18.02
N VAL A 357 -2.61 5.83 -16.70
CA VAL A 357 -1.37 5.39 -16.05
C VAL A 357 -0.96 4.00 -16.52
N LEU A 358 -1.89 3.06 -16.62
CA LEU A 358 -1.58 1.70 -17.05
C LEU A 358 -1.05 1.67 -18.50
N ILE A 359 -1.59 2.51 -19.38
CA ILE A 359 -1.11 2.66 -20.76
C ILE A 359 0.28 3.31 -20.78
N ASP A 360 0.47 4.45 -20.10
CA ASP A 360 1.76 5.14 -20.00
C ASP A 360 2.86 4.16 -19.49
N GLN A 361 2.55 3.38 -18.46
CA GLN A 361 3.48 2.40 -17.89
C GLN A 361 3.75 1.21 -18.82
N LEU A 362 2.74 0.73 -19.55
CA LEU A 362 2.91 -0.37 -20.50
C LEU A 362 3.80 0.05 -21.68
N GLU A 363 3.60 1.27 -22.19
CA GLU A 363 4.46 1.85 -23.23
C GLU A 363 5.89 2.05 -22.72
N PHE A 364 6.03 2.58 -21.51
CA PHE A 364 7.32 2.73 -20.83
C PHE A 364 8.05 1.40 -20.69
N TYR A 365 7.38 0.38 -20.14
CA TYR A 365 7.96 -0.95 -19.94
C TYR A 365 8.42 -1.56 -21.27
N ASN A 366 7.56 -1.56 -22.29
CA ASN A 366 7.92 -2.12 -23.60
C ASN A 366 9.08 -1.37 -24.26
N HIS A 367 9.23 -0.07 -24.00
CA HIS A 367 10.35 0.71 -24.54
C HIS A 367 11.70 0.39 -23.87
N TYR A 368 11.70 -0.03 -22.60
CA TYR A 368 12.92 -0.19 -21.79
C TYR A 368 13.24 -1.62 -21.37
N LYS A 369 12.31 -2.57 -21.45
CA LYS A 369 12.50 -3.95 -20.92
C LYS A 369 13.69 -4.70 -21.51
N ASP A 370 14.06 -4.43 -22.76
CA ASP A 370 15.20 -5.08 -23.43
C ASP A 370 16.52 -4.28 -23.30
N LYS A 371 16.49 -3.15 -22.58
CA LYS A 371 17.62 -2.25 -22.40
C LYS A 371 18.32 -2.41 -21.05
N PHE A 372 17.70 -3.10 -20.09
CA PHE A 372 18.13 -3.17 -18.69
C PHE A 372 18.04 -4.57 -18.10
#